data_AF-A0A354YW13-F1
#
_entry.id   AF-A0A354YW13-F1
#
_cell.length_a   1.000
_cell.length_b   1.000
_cell.length_c   1.000
_cell.angle_alpha   90.00
_cell.angle_beta   90.00
_cell.angle_gamma   90.00
#
_symmetry.space_group_name_H-M   'P 1'
#
loop_
_entity.id
_entity.type
_entity.pdbx_description
1 polymer ?
#
loop_
_entity_poly.entity_id
_entity_poly.type
_entity_poly.pdbx_seq_one_letter_code
_entity_poly.pdbx_strand_id
1 'polypeptide(L)' 'YGDGTQTRDLLYAEDCADFVIRAGMDKRANGQVLNAGLGRDISVNELAQMIGGNAG' A
#
# COMPACT_ATOMS: atom_id res chain seq x y z
N TYR A 1 -14.11 12.83 -9.83
CA TYR A 1 -13.48 12.29 -11.06
C TYR A 1 -13.45 10.78 -10.95
N GLY A 2 -13.81 10.08 -12.04
CA GLY A 2 -13.85 8.60 -12.11
C GLY A 2 -15.14 7.97 -11.60
N ASP A 3 -15.35 6.70 -11.95
CA ASP A 3 -16.49 5.84 -11.57
C ASP A 3 -16.20 4.97 -10.34
N GLY A 4 -15.02 5.15 -9.72
CA GLY A 4 -14.58 4.41 -8.53
C GLY A 4 -13.87 3.09 -8.83
N THR A 5 -13.74 2.71 -10.11
CA THR A 5 -13.02 1.49 -10.54
C THR A 5 -11.50 1.64 -10.56
N GLN A 6 -10.98 2.86 -10.47
CA GLN A 6 -9.54 3.12 -10.39
C GLN A 6 -8.95 2.46 -9.14
N THR A 7 -7.81 1.77 -9.32
CA THR A 7 -7.16 0.98 -8.26
C THR A 7 -5.89 1.62 -7.72
N ARG A 8 -5.52 1.27 -6.49
CA ARG A 8 -4.22 1.57 -5.88
C ARG A 8 -3.75 0.38 -5.03
N ASP A 9 -2.44 0.15 -5.02
CA ASP A 9 -1.77 -0.66 -3.98
C ASP A 9 -1.62 0.21 -2.72
N LEU A 10 -2.34 -0.17 -1.66
CA LEU A 10 -2.32 0.55 -0.38
C LEU A 10 -1.45 -0.20 0.63
N LEU A 11 -0.36 0.42 1.07
CA LEU A 11 0.53 -0.09 2.10
C LEU A 11 0.24 0.59 3.44
N TYR A 12 0.21 -0.20 4.53
CA TYR A 12 0.07 0.36 5.86
C TYR A 12 1.31 1.17 6.26
N ALA A 13 1.12 2.30 6.93
CA ALA A 13 2.21 3.24 7.19
C ALA A 13 3.33 2.65 8.05
N GLU A 14 2.99 1.82 9.04
CA GLU A 14 3.99 1.17 9.90
C GLU A 14 4.78 0.08 9.15
N ASP A 15 4.14 -0.63 8.22
CA ASP A 15 4.82 -1.60 7.35
C ASP A 15 5.81 -0.89 6.40
N CYS A 16 5.46 0.30 5.91
CA CYS A 16 6.37 1.13 5.13
C CYS A 16 7.58 1.58 5.97
N ALA A 17 7.37 1.97 7.23
CA ALA A 17 8.46 2.33 8.13
C ALA A 17 9.39 1.14 8.44
N ASP A 18 8.83 -0.05 8.70
CA ASP A 18 9.62 -1.29 8.90
C ASP A 18 10.44 -1.61 7.64
N PHE A 19 9.82 -1.52 6.46
CA PHE A 19 10.51 -1.70 5.18
C PHE A 19 11.72 -0.77 5.04
N VAL A 20 11.56 0.52 5.33
CA VAL A 20 12.66 1.50 5.24
C VAL A 20 13.79 1.16 6.20
N ILE A 21 13.48 0.79 7.44
CA ILE A 21 14.50 0.41 8.43
C ILE A 21 15.27 -0.84 7.97
N ARG A 22 14.55 -1.87 7.51
CA ARG A 22 15.15 -3.13 7.08
C ARG A 22 16.00 -2.96 5.83
N ALA A 23 15.52 -2.20 4.85
CA ALA A 23 16.30 -1.85 3.67
C ALA A 23 17.56 -1.06 4.04
N GLY A 24 17.46 -0.09 4.96
CA GLY A 24 18.60 0.71 5.42
C GLY A 24 19.65 -0.10 6.19
N MET A 25 19.28 -1.23 6.80
CA MET A 25 20.18 -2.10 7.56
C MET A 25 20.78 -3.24 6.75
N ASP A 26 20.27 -3.52 5.54
CA ASP A 26 20.71 -4.62 4.71
C ASP A 26 21.66 -4.16 3.60
N LYS A 27 22.93 -4.60 3.64
CA LYS A 27 23.93 -4.27 2.62
C LYS A 27 23.52 -4.71 1.21
N ARG A 28 22.62 -5.68 1.06
CA ARG A 28 22.08 -6.13 -0.23
C ARG A 28 21.20 -5.07 -0.89
N ALA A 29 20.63 -4.15 -0.12
CA ALA A 29 19.80 -3.06 -0.63
C ALA A 29 20.63 -1.88 -1.18
N ASN A 30 21.95 -1.85 -0.96
CA ASN A 30 22.80 -0.76 -1.43
C ASN A 30 22.76 -0.66 -2.97
N GLY A 31 22.39 0.52 -3.46
CA GLY A 31 22.28 0.82 -4.89
C GLY A 31 21.07 0.19 -5.58
N GLN A 32 20.14 -0.42 -4.83
CA GLN A 32 18.92 -1.00 -5.39
C GLN A 32 17.77 0.02 -5.39
N VAL A 33 16.91 -0.10 -6.40
CA VAL A 33 15.59 0.56 -6.40
C VAL A 33 14.57 -0.48 -5.95
N LEU A 34 13.95 -0.26 -4.80
CA LEU A 34 13.04 -1.21 -4.18
C LEU A 34 11.65 -0.57 -4.05
N ASN A 35 10.62 -1.33 -4.41
CA ASN A 35 9.23 -0.92 -4.20
C ASN A 35 8.72 -1.44 -2.85
N ALA A 36 8.00 -0.58 -2.13
CA ALA A 36 7.22 -0.97 -0.96
C ALA A 36 5.74 -0.97 -1.34
N GLY A 37 5.11 -2.15 -1.32
CA GLY A 37 3.71 -2.33 -1.67
C GLY A 37 3.25 -3.75 -1.29
N LEU A 38 1.94 -3.96 -1.25
CA LEU A 38 1.36 -5.28 -0.97
C LEU A 38 1.22 -6.13 -2.24
N GLY A 39 1.44 -5.54 -3.41
CA GLY A 39 1.21 -6.19 -4.71
C GLY A 39 -0.27 -6.50 -4.96
N ARG A 40 -1.16 -5.88 -4.18
CA ARG A 40 -2.60 -6.05 -4.25
C ARG A 40 -3.25 -4.70 -4.43
N ASP A 41 -3.94 -4.58 -5.54
CA ASP A 41 -4.78 -3.44 -5.85
C ASP A 41 -6.13 -3.50 -5.12
N ILE A 42 -6.62 -2.34 -4.71
CA ILE A 42 -8.00 -2.12 -4.26
C ILE A 42 -8.60 -0.92 -5.00
N SER A 43 -9.85 -1.05 -5.43
CA SER A 43 -10.60 0.05 -6.04
C SER A 43 -11.04 1.09 -5.00
N VAL A 44 -11.32 2.31 -5.45
CA VAL A 44 -11.86 3.35 -4.57
C VAL A 44 -13.22 2.93 -3.98
N ASN A 45 -14.03 2.20 -4.74
CA ASN A 45 -15.32 1.70 -4.26
C ASN A 45 -15.16 0.66 -3.13
N GLU A 46 -14.24 -0.29 -3.27
CA GLU A 46 -13.94 -1.27 -2.21
C GLU A 46 -13.38 -0.59 -0.95
N LEU A 47 -12.46 0.38 -1.12
CA LEU A 47 -11.93 1.15 0.00
C LEU A 47 -13.04 1.90 0.76
N ALA A 48 -13.97 2.53 0.02
CA ALA A 48 -15.09 3.24 0.62
C ALA A 48 -16.01 2.31 1.43
N GLN A 49 -16.25 1.07 0.96
CA GLN A 49 -17.01 0.07 1.70
C GLN A 49 -16.31 -0.36 2.99
N MET A 50 -14.98 -0.52 2.97
CA MET A 50 -14.20 -0.88 4.15
C MET A 50 -14.24 0.21 5.23
N ILE A 51 -14.16 1.49 4.83
CA ILE A 51 -14.16 2.63 5.76
C ILE A 51 -15.58 2.93 6.28
N GLY A 52 -16.58 2.91 5.40
CA GLY A 52 -17.95 3.24 5.75
C GLY A 52 -18.63 2.20 6.65
N GLY A 53 -18.07 0.98 6.71
CA GLY A 53 -18.77 -0.18 7.25
C GLY A 53 -19.99 -0.54 6.40
N ASN A 54 -20.54 -1.74 6.57
CA ASN A 54 -21.92 -1.95 6.12
C ASN A 54 -22.79 -0.91 6.86
N ALA A 55 -23.31 0.08 6.15
CA ALA A 55 -24.52 0.77 6.54
C ALA A 55 -25.68 -0.23 6.39
N GLY A 56 -25.74 -1.19 7.31
CA GLY A 56 -26.76 -2.22 7.44
C GLY A 56 -27.21 -2.31 8.88
#